data_AF-A0A5B8W5M8-F1
#
_entry.id   AF-A0A5B8W5M8-F1
#
_cell.length_a   1.000
_cell.length_b   1.000
_cell.length_c   1.000
_cell.angle_alpha   90.00
_cell.angle_beta   90.00
_cell.angle_gamma   90.00
#
_symmetry.space_group_name_H-M   'P 1'
#
loop_
_entity.id
_entity.type
_entity.pdbx_description
1 polymer ?
#
loop_
_entity_poly.entity_id
_entity_poly.type
_entity_poly.pdbx_seq_one_letter_code
_entity_poly.pdbx_strand_id
1 'polypeptide(L)'
;MPLQIIGVHRTNDVHDNPYLAINSLMWIDDHTQNRGITTRDVLFDWINDNGMAYVLDEQGNKFRLLTAITKGGLKYLRTVFDEAESDRLLSLSA
;
A
#
# COMPACT_ATOMS: atom_id res chain seq x y z
N MET A 1 -3.02 15.18 -3.98
CA MET A 1 -3.07 14.48 -5.29
C MET A 1 -2.88 13.00 -5.04
N PRO A 2 -3.45 12.11 -5.87
CA PRO A 2 -3.31 10.67 -5.66
C PRO A 2 -1.91 10.14 -6.00
N LEU A 3 -1.43 9.18 -5.21
CA LEU A 3 -0.23 8.42 -5.51
C LEU A 3 -0.60 7.03 -6.06
N GLN A 4 -0.08 6.67 -7.22
CA GLN A 4 -0.12 5.30 -7.73
C GLN A 4 1.00 4.51 -7.07
N ILE A 5 0.66 3.44 -6.37
CA ILE A 5 1.63 2.47 -5.86
C ILE A 5 1.96 1.49 -6.98
N ILE A 6 3.26 1.39 -7.31
CA ILE A 6 3.77 0.60 -8.43
C ILE A 6 4.62 -0.58 -8.00
N GLY A 7 5.04 -0.61 -6.73
CA GLY A 7 5.87 -1.67 -6.20
C GLY A 7 5.98 -1.60 -4.69
N VAL A 8 6.40 -2.72 -4.08
CA VAL A 8 6.59 -2.82 -2.64
C VAL A 8 7.84 -3.63 -2.33
N HIS A 9 8.61 -3.17 -1.35
CA HIS A 9 9.68 -3.96 -0.76
C HIS A 9 9.17 -4.64 0.50
N ARG A 10 9.56 -5.92 0.64
CA ARG A 10 9.19 -6.76 1.78
C ARG A 10 10.42 -7.19 2.56
N THR A 11 10.26 -7.32 3.87
CA THR A 11 11.21 -8.03 4.72
C THR A 11 11.06 -9.53 4.53
N ASN A 12 12.14 -10.29 4.76
CA ASN A 12 12.11 -11.76 4.74
C ASN A 12 11.58 -12.37 6.05
N ASP A 13 11.24 -11.54 7.03
CA ASP A 13 10.74 -11.98 8.32
C ASP A 13 9.34 -12.61 8.18
N VAL A 14 9.07 -13.62 8.99
CA VAL A 14 7.76 -14.27 9.05
C VAL A 14 6.81 -13.40 9.86
N HIS A 15 5.71 -12.98 9.24
CA HIS A 15 4.66 -12.18 9.88
C HIS A 15 3.33 -12.92 9.77
N ASP A 16 2.58 -12.99 10.88
CA ASP A 16 1.22 -13.56 10.88
C ASP A 16 0.28 -12.77 9.96
N ASN A 17 0.49 -11.46 9.86
CA ASN A 17 -0.19 -10.59 8.93
C ASN A 17 0.78 -10.23 7.77
N PRO A 18 0.50 -10.66 6.52
CA PRO A 18 1.41 -10.48 5.39
C PRO A 18 1.62 -9.01 5.01
N TYR A 19 0.70 -8.11 5.34
CA TYR A 19 0.85 -6.67 5.11
C TYR A 19 1.96 -6.06 5.98
N LEU A 20 2.28 -6.68 7.11
CA LEU A 20 3.35 -6.22 7.99
C LEU A 20 4.75 -6.49 7.42
N ALA A 21 4.87 -7.43 6.49
CA ALA A 21 6.12 -7.69 5.78
C ALA A 21 6.50 -6.53 4.85
N ILE A 22 5.53 -5.70 4.42
CA ILE A 22 5.81 -4.55 3.57
C ILE A 22 6.50 -3.47 4.41
N ASN A 23 7.74 -3.14 4.06
CA ASN A 23 8.51 -2.09 4.74
C ASN A 23 8.41 -0.73 4.03
N SER A 24 8.35 -0.74 2.70
CA SER A 24 8.36 0.45 1.87
C SER A 24 7.62 0.23 0.56
N LEU A 25 7.10 1.33 0.02
CA LEU A 25 6.27 1.37 -1.17
C LEU A 25 6.86 2.36 -2.16
N MET A 26 6.93 1.92 -3.41
CA MET A 26 7.30 2.75 -4.55
C MET A 26 6.05 3.36 -5.15
N TRP A 27 6.10 4.65 -5.44
CA TRP A 27 4.96 5.39 -5.93
C TRP A 27 5.29 6.32 -7.10
N ILE A 28 4.26 6.64 -7.88
CA ILE A 28 4.24 7.69 -8.90
C ILE A 28 3.13 8.68 -8.53
N ASP A 29 3.43 9.96 -8.54
CA ASP A 29 2.42 11.01 -8.39
C ASP A 29 1.67 11.18 -9.73
N ASP A 30 0.35 11.01 -9.70
CA ASP A 30 -0.49 11.01 -10.91
C ASP A 30 -0.37 12.30 -11.72
N HIS A 31 -0.10 13.44 -11.08
CA HIS A 31 -0.10 14.74 -11.72
C HIS A 31 1.27 15.14 -12.25
N THR A 32 2.30 14.97 -11.42
CA THR A 32 3.66 15.42 -11.70
C THR A 32 4.52 14.35 -12.36
N GLN A 33 4.08 13.09 -12.34
CA GLN A 33 4.86 11.92 -12.78
C GLN A 33 6.15 11.70 -11.98
N ASN A 34 6.30 12.41 -10.85
CA ASN A 34 7.41 12.22 -9.93
C ASN A 34 7.31 10.83 -9.30
N ARG A 35 8.48 10.24 -9.04
CA ARG A 35 8.60 8.93 -8.43
C ARG A 35 9.27 9.03 -7.07
N GLY A 36 8.91 8.15 -6.16
CA GLY A 36 9.54 8.09 -4.85
C GLY A 36 9.35 6.75 -4.17
N ILE A 37 10.05 6.61 -3.05
CA ILE A 37 9.92 5.48 -2.13
C ILE A 37 9.58 6.06 -0.77
N THR A 38 8.63 5.47 -0.07
CA THR A 38 8.27 5.86 1.29
C THR A 38 8.06 4.62 2.16
N THR A 39 8.20 4.76 3.48
CA THR A 39 7.90 3.66 4.38
C THR A 39 6.39 3.45 4.46
N ARG A 40 5.98 2.24 4.85
CA ARG A 40 4.57 1.92 5.08
C ARG A 40 3.93 2.87 6.10
N ASP A 41 4.62 3.18 7.18
CA ASP A 41 4.08 4.01 8.26
C ASP A 41 3.90 5.48 7.82
N VAL A 42 4.84 6.02 7.04
CA VAL A 42 4.71 7.38 6.49
C VAL A 42 3.55 7.46 5.50
N LEU A 43 3.40 6.47 4.62
CA LEU A 43 2.27 6.45 3.69
C LEU A 43 0.93 6.26 4.40
N PHE A 44 0.90 5.42 5.45
CA PHE A 44 -0.27 5.23 6.29
C PHE A 44 -0.73 6.55 6.94
N ASP A 45 0.21 7.27 7.56
CA ASP A 45 -0.11 8.54 8.22
C ASP A 45 -0.56 9.58 7.20
N TRP A 46 0.08 9.64 6.02
CA TRP A 46 -0.32 10.52 4.93
C TRP A 46 -1.73 10.22 4.39
N ILE A 47 -2.11 8.94 4.22
CA ILE A 47 -3.47 8.55 3.80
C ILE A 47 -4.51 8.96 4.85
N ASN A 48 -4.19 8.83 6.14
CA ASN A 48 -5.08 9.29 7.21
C ASN A 48 -5.16 10.83 7.29
N ASP A 49 -4.13 11.55 6.83
CA ASP A 49 -4.14 13.00 6.66
C ASP A 49 -4.75 13.42 5.31
N ASN A 50 -5.85 12.77 4.92
CA ASN A 50 -6.60 13.00 3.67
C ASN A 50 -5.83 12.72 2.36
N GLY A 51 -4.67 12.05 2.44
CA GLY A 51 -3.99 11.50 1.29
C GLY A 51 -4.82 10.41 0.58
N MET A 52 -4.51 10.19 -0.69
CA MET A 52 -5.12 9.12 -1.48
C MET A 52 -4.04 8.34 -2.21
N ALA A 53 -4.00 7.03 -2.01
CA ALA A 53 -3.13 6.14 -2.77
C ALA A 53 -3.96 5.02 -3.40
N TYR A 54 -3.49 4.45 -4.50
CA TYR A 54 -4.15 3.34 -5.18
C TYR A 54 -3.16 2.44 -5.91
N VAL A 55 -3.57 1.21 -6.24
CA VAL A 55 -2.87 0.27 -7.13
C VAL A 55 -3.68 0.16 -8.43
N LEU A 56 -3.01 0.01 -9.57
CA LEU A 56 -3.65 -0.38 -10.83
C LEU A 56 -3.57 -1.89 -11.01
N ASP A 57 -4.64 -2.51 -11.51
CA ASP A 57 -4.52 -3.83 -12.12
C ASP A 57 -4.02 -3.73 -13.58
N GLU A 58 -3.80 -4.89 -14.20
CA GLU A 58 -3.35 -5.01 -15.60
C GLU A 58 -4.35 -4.41 -16.60
N GLN A 59 -5.62 -4.26 -16.22
CA GLN A 59 -6.68 -3.67 -17.03
C GLN A 59 -6.82 -2.15 -16.81
N GLY A 60 -6.05 -1.57 -15.88
CA GLY A 60 -6.09 -0.15 -15.55
C GLY A 60 -7.18 0.25 -14.53
N ASN A 61 -7.82 -0.71 -13.86
CA ASN A 61 -8.76 -0.41 -12.78
C ASN A 61 -8.01 0.07 -11.52
N LYS A 62 -8.54 1.11 -10.88
CA LYS A 62 -7.96 1.70 -9.65
C LYS A 62 -8.50 1.04 -8.40
N PHE A 63 -7.61 0.46 -7.60
CA PHE A 63 -7.91 -0.10 -6.28
C PHE A 63 -7.32 0.80 -5.20
N ARG A 64 -8.17 1.48 -4.43
CA ARG A 64 -7.72 2.44 -3.40
C ARG A 64 -7.04 1.70 -2.25
N LEU A 65 -5.93 2.27 -1.75
CA LEU A 65 -5.33 1.83 -0.49
C LEU A 65 -6.16 2.30 0.69
N LEU A 66 -6.36 1.39 1.63
CA LEU A 66 -7.02 1.56 2.90
C LEU A 66 -6.00 1.40 4.03
N THR A 67 -6.20 2.14 5.09
CA THR A 67 -5.42 2.04 6.33
C THR A 67 -6.11 1.08 7.29
N ALA A 68 -5.34 0.24 7.99
CA ALA A 68 -5.83 -0.64 9.04
C ALA A 68 -4.80 -0.81 10.16
N ILE A 69 -5.28 -1.20 11.34
CA ILE A 69 -4.46 -1.39 12.53
C ILE A 69 -4.74 -2.78 13.09
N THR A 70 -3.69 -3.56 13.39
CA THR A 70 -3.86 -4.88 14.01
C THR A 70 -4.35 -4.75 15.45
N LYS A 71 -4.81 -5.85 16.06
CA LYS A 71 -5.16 -5.87 17.50
C LYS A 71 -4.00 -5.44 18.40
N GLY A 72 -2.75 -5.66 17.97
CA GLY A 72 -1.54 -5.25 18.68
C GLY A 72 -1.10 -3.81 18.41
N GLY A 73 -1.86 -3.02 17.65
CA GLY A 73 -1.56 -1.62 17.37
C GLY A 73 -0.62 -1.38 16.18
N LEU A 74 -0.30 -2.40 15.39
CA LEU A 74 0.59 -2.24 14.23
C LEU A 74 -0.19 -1.72 13.02
N LYS A 75 0.34 -0.66 12.39
CA LYS A 75 -0.24 0.01 11.22
C LYS A 75 0.08 -0.77 9.94
N TYR A 76 -0.90 -0.91 9.05
CA TYR A 76 -0.70 -1.51 7.73
C TYR A 76 -1.66 -0.95 6.67
N LEU A 77 -1.34 -1.28 5.42
CA LEU A 77 -2.07 -0.85 4.22
C LEU A 77 -2.61 -2.07 3.48
N ARG A 78 -3.78 -1.92 2.85
CA ARG A 78 -4.47 -2.97 2.09
C ARG A 78 -5.33 -2.35 0.98
N THR A 79 -5.74 -3.12 -0.02
CA THR A 79 -6.67 -2.69 -1.08
C THR A 79 -8.08 -3.26 -0.93
N VAL A 80 -8.26 -4.27 -0.09
CA VAL A 80 -9.57 -4.92 0.15
C VAL A 80 -10.10 -4.64 1.55
N PHE A 81 -11.42 -4.56 1.69
CA PHE A 81 -12.08 -4.50 3.00
C PHE A 81 -12.27 -5.89 3.61
N ASP A 82 -12.55 -6.89 2.77
CA ASP A 82 -12.68 -8.29 3.13
C ASP A 82 -11.43 -9.06 2.69
N GLU A 83 -10.77 -9.75 3.61
CA GLU A 83 -9.55 -10.51 3.35
C GLU A 83 -9.82 -11.83 2.62
N ALA A 84 -11.09 -12.20 2.40
CA ALA A 84 -11.48 -13.27 1.48
C ALA A 84 -11.17 -12.93 0.01
N GLU A 85 -11.01 -11.64 -0.31
CA GLU A 85 -10.64 -11.17 -1.65
C GLU A 85 -9.11 -11.09 -1.83
N SER A 86 -8.65 -11.23 -3.07
CA SER A 86 -7.23 -11.10 -3.40
C SER A 86 -6.77 -9.65 -3.33
N ASP A 87 -5.93 -9.32 -2.35
CA ASP A 87 -5.38 -7.98 -2.19
C ASP A 87 -4.31 -7.66 -3.26
N ARG A 88 -4.54 -6.59 -4.03
CA ARG A 88 -3.67 -6.16 -5.13
C ARG A 88 -2.35 -5.57 -4.66
N LEU A 89 -2.28 -5.06 -3.43
CA LEU A 89 -1.03 -4.59 -2.84
C LEU A 89 -0.07 -5.76 -2.62
N LEU A 90 -0.59 -6.91 -2.18
CA LEU A 90 0.22 -8.10 -1.94
C LEU A 90 0.72 -8.76 -3.23
N SER A 91 0.11 -8.49 -4.38
CA SER A 91 0.61 -8.98 -5.68
C SER A 91 1.76 -8.15 -6.26
N LEU A 92 2.05 -6.95 -5.74
CA LEU A 92 3.12 -6.12 -6.27
C LEU A 92 4.51 -6.70 -5.95
N SER A 93 5.44 -6.61 -6.89
CA SER A 93 6.86 -6.85 -6.65
C SER A 93 7.64 -5.53 -6.62
N ALA A 94 8.90 -5.60 -6.21
CA ALA A 94 9.83 -4.49 -6.37
C ALA A 94 10.47 -4.49 -7.76
#